data_AF-A0A5C6VCX1-F1
#
_entry.id   AF-A0A5C6VCX1-F1
#
_cell.length_a   1.000
_cell.length_b   1.000
_cell.length_c   1.000
_cell.angle_alpha   90.00
_cell.angle_beta   90.00
_cell.angle_gamma   90.00
#
_symmetry.space_group_name_H-M   'P 1'
#
loop_
_entity.id
_entity.type
_entity.pdbx_description
1 polymer ?
#
loop_
_entity_poly.entity_id
_entity_poly.type
_entity_poly.pdbx_seq_one_letter_code
_entity_poly.pdbx_strand_id
1 'polypeptide(L)'
;MNPNDSAHDKHCDDDDDDHELDPAVEQLLMLLWEAANASPDKAWSLAKISKRSDLPMSTLRRYFTQLQSAGVIAVQMDEEGHGTATLTDEGRELCEALFGEP
;
A
#
# COMPACT_ATOMS: atom_id res chain seq x y z
N MET A 1 -1.55 -40.84 33.08
CA MET A 1 -2.53 -39.99 32.37
C MET A 1 -2.17 -38.55 32.66
N ASN A 2 -1.70 -37.81 31.66
CA ASN A 2 -1.44 -36.37 31.78
C ASN A 2 -2.63 -35.63 31.18
N PRO A 3 -3.36 -34.79 31.93
CA PRO A 3 -4.40 -33.94 31.38
C PRO A 3 -3.91 -32.48 31.40
N ASN A 4 -3.44 -31.99 30.27
CA ASN A 4 -3.60 -30.61 29.80
C ASN A 4 -2.61 -30.33 28.66
N ASP A 5 -2.93 -30.92 27.52
CA ASP A 5 -2.77 -30.26 26.23
C ASP A 5 -4.18 -29.78 25.86
N SER A 6 -4.42 -28.47 25.87
CA SER A 6 -5.45 -27.80 25.07
C SER A 6 -5.53 -26.31 25.39
N ALA A 7 -5.24 -25.53 24.34
CA ALA A 7 -5.93 -24.30 23.99
C ALA A 7 -5.94 -23.17 25.02
N HIS A 8 -4.97 -22.26 24.85
CA HIS A 8 -5.34 -20.85 24.88
C HIS A 8 -4.62 -20.12 23.75
N ASP A 9 -5.11 -20.37 22.54
CA ASP A 9 -5.13 -19.38 21.47
C ASP A 9 -5.90 -18.18 22.03
N LYS A 10 -5.17 -17.17 22.50
CA LYS A 10 -5.71 -15.82 22.64
C LYS A 10 -5.44 -15.12 21.32
N HIS A 11 -6.26 -15.42 20.33
CA HIS A 11 -6.61 -14.38 19.38
C HIS A 11 -7.39 -13.33 20.19
N CYS A 12 -6.66 -12.33 20.69
CA CYS A 12 -7.30 -11.10 21.12
C CYS A 12 -7.72 -10.39 19.84
N ASP A 13 -8.94 -10.68 19.37
CA ASP A 13 -9.77 -9.65 18.78
C ASP A 13 -10.01 -8.61 19.89
N ASP A 14 -9.51 -7.39 19.69
CA ASP A 14 -9.94 -6.21 20.41
C ASP A 14 -10.23 -5.13 19.37
N ASP A 15 -11.49 -4.66 19.44
CA ASP A 15 -12.28 -3.78 18.58
C ASP A 15 -11.69 -2.40 18.28
N ASP A 16 -12.22 -1.80 17.20
CA ASP A 16 -12.45 -0.36 16.97
C ASP A 16 -11.31 0.63 17.30
N ASP A 17 -10.52 0.94 16.28
CA ASP A 17 -10.21 2.34 15.98
C ASP A 17 -10.86 2.64 14.62
N ASP A 18 -11.41 3.85 14.49
CA ASP A 18 -12.10 4.41 13.32
C ASP A 18 -11.48 4.01 11.97
N HIS A 19 -12.22 4.13 10.87
CA HIS A 19 -11.74 3.94 9.49
C HIS A 19 -10.62 4.94 9.07
N GLU A 20 -9.55 5.03 9.85
CA GLU A 20 -8.35 5.79 9.60
C GLU A 20 -7.45 4.87 8.77
N LEU A 21 -7.19 5.30 7.54
CA LEU A 21 -6.27 4.60 6.65
C LEU A 21 -4.94 4.44 7.39
N ASP A 22 -4.36 3.22 7.39
CA ASP A 22 -3.03 2.98 7.96
C ASP A 22 -2.08 4.08 7.46
N PRO A 23 -1.37 4.81 8.35
CA PRO A 23 -0.53 5.94 7.96
C PRO A 23 0.55 5.53 6.94
N ALA A 24 0.98 4.26 6.95
CA ALA A 24 1.87 3.74 5.92
C ALA A 24 1.18 3.66 4.55
N VAL A 25 -0.09 3.25 4.51
CA VAL A 25 -0.90 3.21 3.29
C VAL A 25 -1.18 4.62 2.79
N GLU A 26 -1.59 5.53 3.66
CA GLU A 26 -1.80 6.95 3.30
C GLU A 26 -0.52 7.55 2.70
N GLN A 27 0.62 7.35 3.34
CA GLN A 27 1.91 7.81 2.84
C GLN A 27 2.23 7.22 1.45
N LEU A 28 1.94 5.95 1.21
CA LEU A 28 2.16 5.30 -0.09
C LEU A 28 1.24 5.89 -1.17
N LEU A 29 -0.04 6.10 -0.87
CA LEU A 29 -0.99 6.72 -1.78
C LEU A 29 -0.58 8.16 -2.13
N MET A 30 -0.16 8.94 -1.14
CA MET A 30 0.34 10.30 -1.34
C MET A 30 1.58 10.33 -2.23
N LEU A 31 2.52 9.40 -2.04
CA LEU A 31 3.72 9.28 -2.91
C LEU A 31 3.35 8.92 -4.34
N LEU A 32 2.40 8.00 -4.53
CA LEU A 32 1.92 7.61 -5.86
C LEU A 32 1.14 8.75 -6.54
N TRP A 33 0.37 9.53 -5.76
CA TRP A 33 -0.31 10.73 -6.21
C TRP A 33 0.66 11.82 -6.65
N GLU A 34 1.71 12.09 -5.85
CA GLU A 34 2.79 13.00 -6.23
C GLU A 34 3.49 12.51 -7.50
N ALA A 35 3.76 11.21 -7.63
CA ALA A 35 4.38 10.64 -8.82
C ALA A 35 3.52 10.86 -10.07
N ALA A 36 2.20 10.61 -9.97
CA ALA A 36 1.25 10.79 -11.05
C ALA A 36 1.12 12.26 -11.48
N ASN A 37 1.12 13.20 -10.52
CA ASN A 37 1.03 14.64 -10.80
C ASN A 37 2.34 15.23 -11.33
N ALA A 38 3.48 14.79 -10.80
CA ALA A 38 4.78 15.31 -11.21
C ALA A 38 5.16 14.85 -12.63
N SER A 39 4.80 13.62 -13.00
CA SER A 39 5.11 13.05 -14.31
C SER A 39 4.15 11.92 -14.65
N PRO A 40 3.01 12.20 -15.31
CA PRO A 40 2.02 11.16 -15.63
C PRO A 40 2.60 10.04 -16.52
N ASP A 41 3.61 10.35 -17.33
CA ASP A 41 4.29 9.39 -18.22
C ASP A 41 5.42 8.60 -17.53
N LYS A 42 5.76 8.90 -16.27
CA LYS A 42 6.93 8.31 -15.60
C LYS A 42 6.61 7.78 -14.21
N ALA A 43 6.13 6.54 -14.19
CA ALA A 43 5.97 5.74 -12.99
C ALA A 43 7.25 5.68 -12.15
N TRP A 44 7.12 5.73 -10.83
CA TRP A 44 8.26 5.51 -9.95
C TRP A 44 8.53 4.02 -9.77
N SER A 45 9.81 3.67 -9.68
CA SER A 45 10.22 2.30 -9.35
C SER A 45 9.89 1.97 -7.90
N LEU A 46 9.60 0.70 -7.61
CA LEU A 46 9.34 0.18 -6.26
C LEU A 46 10.47 0.55 -5.30
N ALA A 47 11.73 0.51 -5.76
CA ALA A 47 12.89 0.89 -4.97
C ALA A 47 12.86 2.39 -4.60
N LYS A 48 12.44 3.25 -5.53
CA LYS A 48 12.28 4.69 -5.25
C LYS A 48 11.16 4.94 -4.25
N ILE A 49 10.03 4.24 -4.39
CA ILE A 49 8.89 4.37 -3.47
C ILE A 49 9.28 3.89 -2.08
N SER A 50 9.87 2.69 -1.94
CA SER A 50 10.37 2.14 -0.67
C SER A 50 11.32 3.09 0.04
N LYS A 51 12.24 3.71 -0.72
CA LYS A 51 13.19 4.68 -0.17
C LYS A 51 12.53 5.98 0.29
N ARG A 52 11.44 6.41 -0.35
CA ARG A 52 10.71 7.63 0.04
C ARG A 52 9.74 7.41 1.19
N SER A 53 9.12 6.23 1.26
CA SER A 53 8.20 5.87 2.34
C SER A 53 8.92 5.37 3.60
N ASP A 54 10.25 5.20 3.55
CA ASP A 54 11.07 4.56 4.60
C ASP A 54 10.54 3.18 5.03
N LEU A 55 9.91 2.45 4.10
CA LEU A 55 9.30 1.15 4.37
C LEU A 55 10.20 0.01 3.87
N PRO A 56 10.33 -1.08 4.65
CA PRO A 56 10.96 -2.31 4.17
C PRO A 56 10.29 -2.85 2.91
N MET A 57 11.08 -3.39 1.99
CA MET A 57 10.58 -3.90 0.70
C MET A 57 9.49 -4.98 0.86
N SER A 58 9.57 -5.81 1.91
CA SER A 58 8.56 -6.83 2.24
C SER A 58 7.22 -6.20 2.63
N THR A 59 7.27 -5.17 3.48
CA THR A 59 6.11 -4.39 3.93
C THR A 59 5.46 -3.66 2.75
N LEU A 60 6.27 -2.97 1.92
CA LEU A 60 5.77 -2.28 0.74
C LEU A 60 5.08 -3.24 -0.22
N ARG A 61 5.67 -4.41 -0.49
CA ARG A 61 5.04 -5.44 -1.34
C ARG A 61 3.69 -5.89 -0.78
N ARG A 62 3.59 -6.11 0.54
CA ARG A 62 2.33 -6.51 1.18
C ARG A 62 1.24 -5.45 0.98
N TYR A 63 1.55 -4.18 1.19
CA TYR A 63 0.59 -3.09 0.93
C TYR A 63 0.24 -2.99 -0.55
N PHE A 64 1.23 -3.13 -1.44
CA PHE A 64 1.01 -3.04 -2.88
C PHE A 64 0.14 -4.18 -3.41
N THR A 65 0.32 -5.40 -2.92
CA THR A 65 -0.58 -6.52 -3.25
C THR A 65 -2.01 -6.24 -2.81
N GLN A 66 -2.21 -5.66 -1.63
CA GLN A 66 -3.55 -5.29 -1.14
C GLN A 66 -4.18 -4.19 -1.99
N LEU A 67 -3.45 -3.09 -2.23
CA LEU A 67 -3.91 -1.97 -3.07
C LEU A 67 -4.16 -2.40 -4.52
N GLN A 68 -3.34 -3.29 -5.06
CA GLN A 68 -3.54 -3.87 -6.39
C GLN A 68 -4.78 -4.76 -6.44
N SER A 69 -5.02 -5.55 -5.39
CA SER A 69 -6.23 -6.39 -5.28
C SER A 69 -7.51 -5.55 -5.16
N ALA A 70 -7.40 -4.36 -4.54
CA ALA A 70 -8.47 -3.37 -4.48
C ALA A 70 -8.64 -2.56 -5.78
N GLY A 71 -7.77 -2.75 -6.77
CA GLY A 71 -7.83 -2.00 -8.03
C GLY A 71 -7.40 -0.54 -7.91
N VAL A 72 -6.69 -0.16 -6.83
CA VAL A 72 -6.25 1.22 -6.56
C VAL A 72 -4.91 1.53 -7.25
N ILE A 73 -4.05 0.52 -7.40
CA ILE A 73 -2.73 0.68 -8.02
C ILE A 73 -2.48 -0.41 -9.06
N ALA A 74 -1.67 -0.09 -10.05
CA ALA A 74 -1.09 -1.03 -10.97
C ALA A 74 0.42 -1.12 -10.72
N VAL A 75 0.93 -2.35 -10.65
CA VAL A 75 2.36 -2.63 -10.56
C VAL A 75 2.78 -3.31 -11.85
N GLN A 76 3.78 -2.75 -12.53
CA GLN A 76 4.38 -3.30 -13.74
C GLN A 76 5.80 -3.75 -13.43
N MET A 77 6.21 -4.88 -13.96
CA MET A 77 7.59 -5.36 -13.86
C MET A 77 8.22 -5.27 -15.25
N ASP A 78 9.39 -4.66 -15.35
CA ASP A 78 10.14 -4.61 -16.60
C ASP A 78 10.97 -5.88 -16.83
N GLU A 79 11.56 -5.98 -18.02
CA GLU A 79 12.39 -7.12 -18.44
C GLU A 79 13.71 -7.21 -17.64
N GLU A 80 14.13 -6.12 -16.99
CA GLU A 80 15.31 -6.06 -16.12
C GLU A 80 15.00 -6.51 -14.68
N GLY A 81 13.73 -6.79 -14.37
CA GLY A 81 13.25 -7.22 -13.06
C GLY A 81 12.97 -6.07 -12.08
N HIS A 82 12.98 -4.82 -12.55
CA HIS A 82 12.54 -3.68 -11.77
C HIS A 82 11.02 -3.54 -11.85
N GLY A 83 10.40 -3.37 -10.69
CA GLY A 83 8.98 -3.02 -10.62
C GLY A 83 8.80 -1.51 -10.63
N THR A 84 7.77 -1.03 -11.31
CA THR A 84 7.21 0.31 -11.19
C THR A 84 5.78 0.23 -10.72
N ALA A 85 5.30 1.29 -10.05
CA ALA A 85 3.91 1.37 -9.64
C ALA A 85 3.28 2.71 -10.03
N THR A 86 2.01 2.63 -10.41
CA THR A 86 1.19 3.76 -10.81
C THR A 86 -0.20 3.64 -10.18
N LEU A 87 -0.86 4.77 -9.95
CA LEU A 87 -2.29 4.77 -9.63
C LEU A 87 -3.09 4.32 -10.86
N THR A 88 -4.14 3.54 -10.63
CA THR A 88 -5.21 3.30 -11.61
C THR A 88 -6.12 4.53 -11.69
N ASP A 89 -7.11 4.49 -12.58
CA ASP A 89 -8.12 5.55 -12.63
C ASP A 89 -8.91 5.60 -11.31
N GLU A 90 -9.30 4.46 -10.75
CA GLU A 90 -9.97 4.39 -9.44
C GLU A 90 -9.08 4.91 -8.31
N GLY A 91 -7.79 4.58 -8.33
CA GLY A 91 -6.85 5.07 -7.33
C GLY A 91 -6.57 6.56 -7.45
N ARG A 92 -6.64 7.13 -8.65
CA ARG A 92 -6.56 8.58 -8.86
C ARG A 92 -7.78 9.28 -8.28
N GLU A 93 -8.98 8.81 -8.58
CA GLU A 93 -10.22 9.37 -8.00
C GLU A 93 -10.21 9.30 -6.47
N LEU A 94 -9.75 8.17 -5.91
CA LEU A 94 -9.57 8.04 -4.46
C LEU A 94 -8.54 9.04 -3.92
N CYS A 95 -7.35 9.13 -4.53
CA CYS A 95 -6.32 10.06 -4.09
C CYS A 95 -6.72 11.53 -4.27
N GLU A 96 -7.51 11.84 -5.30
CA GLU A 96 -8.07 13.17 -5.53
C GLU A 96 -9.12 13.50 -4.46
N ALA A 97 -9.97 12.55 -4.07
CA ALA A 97 -10.92 12.75 -2.97
C ALA A 97 -10.23 12.90 -1.60
N LEU A 98 -9.08 12.23 -1.39
CA LEU A 98 -8.32 12.27 -0.13
C LEU A 98 -7.35 13.46 -0.04
N PHE A 99 -6.67 13.80 -1.14
CA PHE A 99 -5.55 14.75 -1.17
C PHE A 99 -5.75 15.90 -2.18
N GLY A 100 -6.79 15.86 -3.02
CA GLY A 100 -7.13 16.96 -3.90
C GLY A 100 -7.58 18.17 -3.09
N GLU A 101 -7.16 19.37 -3.52
CA GLU A 101 -7.72 20.60 -2.96
C GLU A 101 -9.20 20.74 -3.36
N PRO A 102 -10.06 21.26 -2.47
CA PRO A 102 -11.49 21.43 -2.71
C PRO A 102 -11.84 22.45 -3.80
#